data_AF-A0A2V7GC60-F1
#
_entry.id   AF-A0A2V7GC60-F1
#
_cell.length_a   1.000
_cell.length_b   1.000
_cell.length_c   1.000
_cell.angle_alpha   90.00
_cell.angle_beta   90.00
_cell.angle_gamma   90.00
#
_symmetry.space_group_name_H-M   'P 1'
#
loop_
_entity.id
_entity.type
_entity.pdbx_description
1 polymer ?
#
loop_
_entity_poly.entity_id
_entity_poly.type
_entity_poly.pdbx_seq_one_letter_code
_entity_poly.pdbx_strand_id
1 'polypeptide(L)'
;VRLQLDVGNMLMGGGDPMRYLERYRDRYWSFHLKDVVPDRSSDTELGRGTFDFKAFLAAVPAINDKLCYVEQEGPADELAAAQSNFQYLRRLNF
;
A
#
# COMPACT_ATOMS: atom_id res chain seq x y z
N VAL A 1 -13.02 16.26 -7.39
CA VAL A 1 -12.73 14.82 -7.57
C VAL A 1 -11.66 14.41 -6.56
N ARG A 2 -11.83 13.27 -5.89
CA ARG A 2 -10.85 12.68 -4.94
C ARG A 2 -10.33 11.36 -5.52
N LEU A 3 -9.06 11.05 -5.29
CA LEU A 3 -8.41 9.84 -5.78
C LEU A 3 -8.07 8.88 -4.63
N GLN A 4 -8.13 7.59 -4.94
CA GLN A 4 -7.54 6.51 -4.15
C GLN A 4 -6.31 6.02 -4.89
N LEU A 5 -5.15 6.03 -4.23
CA LEU A 5 -3.93 5.45 -4.81
C LEU A 5 -3.80 4.00 -4.35
N ASP A 6 -3.82 3.09 -5.30
CA ASP A 6 -3.47 1.70 -5.08
C ASP A 6 -1.99 1.50 -5.42
N VAL A 7 -1.18 1.23 -4.40
CA VAL A 7 0.26 1.11 -4.56
C VAL A 7 0.64 -0.21 -5.24
N GLY A 8 -0.07 -1.30 -4.95
CA GLY A 8 0.22 -2.62 -5.50
C GLY A 8 -0.15 -2.72 -6.97
N ASN A 9 -1.38 -2.31 -7.33
CA ASN A 9 -1.82 -2.29 -8.72
C ASN A 9 -0.94 -1.38 -9.59
N MET A 10 -0.48 -0.24 -9.05
CA MET A 10 0.44 0.64 -9.77
C MET A 10 1.81 -0.03 -10.00
N LEU A 11 2.37 -0.72 -8.99
CA LEU A 11 3.62 -1.45 -9.15
C LEU A 11 3.50 -2.57 -10.19
N MET A 12 2.44 -3.39 -10.11
CA MET A 12 2.14 -4.46 -11.08
C MET A 12 2.02 -3.92 -12.50
N GLY A 13 1.39 -2.75 -12.67
CA GLY A 13 1.30 -2.05 -13.95
C GLY A 13 2.59 -1.39 -14.45
N GLY A 14 3.72 -1.54 -13.74
CA GLY A 14 5.00 -0.94 -14.12
C GLY A 14 5.18 0.52 -13.66
N GLY A 15 4.22 1.08 -12.94
CA GLY A 15 4.26 2.44 -12.41
C GLY A 15 5.08 2.60 -11.12
N ASP A 16 5.27 3.84 -10.71
CA ASP A 16 5.95 4.23 -9.48
C ASP A 16 4.97 4.97 -8.55
N PRO A 17 4.51 4.33 -7.46
CA PRO A 17 3.61 4.96 -6.48
C PRO A 17 4.15 6.25 -5.86
N MET A 18 5.45 6.37 -5.61
CA MET A 18 6.05 7.57 -5.01
C MET A 18 5.99 8.75 -5.98
N ARG A 19 6.32 8.50 -7.25
CA ARG A 19 6.21 9.52 -8.30
C ARG A 19 4.77 10.02 -8.48
N TYR A 20 3.80 9.12 -8.41
CA TYR A 20 2.38 9.49 -8.56
C TYR A 20 1.83 10.18 -7.32
N LEU A 21 2.21 9.73 -6.12
CA LEU A 21 1.92 10.43 -4.87
C LEU A 21 2.38 11.89 -4.93
N GLU A 22 3.60 12.14 -5.41
CA GLU A 22 4.11 13.50 -5.58
C GLU A 22 3.31 14.29 -6.62
N ARG A 23 3.06 13.69 -7.78
CA ARG A 23 2.39 14.36 -8.92
C ARG A 23 0.95 14.79 -8.60
N TYR A 24 0.23 14.02 -7.79
CA TYR A 24 -1.18 14.26 -7.47
C TYR A 24 -1.43 14.39 -5.96
N ARG A 25 -0.42 14.87 -5.23
CA ARG A 25 -0.37 14.99 -3.76
C ARG A 25 -1.67 15.49 -3.12
N ASP A 26 -2.23 16.58 -3.64
CA ASP A 26 -3.43 17.22 -3.07
C ASP A 26 -4.75 16.52 -3.42
N ARG A 27 -4.71 15.52 -4.31
CA ARG A 27 -5.90 14.83 -4.82
C ARG A 27 -6.14 13.49 -4.14
N TYR A 28 -5.17 12.94 -3.41
CA TYR A 28 -5.32 11.66 -2.72
C TYR A 28 -5.98 11.81 -1.36
N TRP A 29 -7.00 10.98 -1.13
CA TRP A 29 -7.80 10.95 0.11
C TRP A 29 -7.82 9.57 0.76
N SER A 30 -7.54 8.53 -0.02
CA SER A 30 -7.39 7.18 0.49
C SER A 30 -6.31 6.40 -0.25
N PHE A 31 -5.89 5.30 0.34
CA PHE A 31 -4.83 4.44 -0.15
C PHE A 31 -5.22 2.98 -0.01
N HIS A 32 -4.96 2.17 -1.03
CA HIS A 32 -4.87 0.73 -0.87
C HIS A 32 -3.41 0.39 -0.59
N LEU A 33 -3.17 -0.20 0.58
CA LEU A 33 -1.90 -0.75 0.99
C LEU A 33 -1.89 -2.21 0.54
N LYS A 34 -1.13 -2.47 -0.51
CA LYS A 34 -1.01 -3.76 -1.19
C LYS A 34 0.46 -3.97 -1.52
N ASP A 35 1.06 -5.02 -0.98
CA ASP A 35 2.44 -5.36 -1.28
C ASP A 35 2.46 -6.41 -2.38
N VAL A 36 3.56 -6.43 -3.14
CA VAL A 36 3.66 -7.25 -4.34
C VAL A 36 4.98 -8.01 -4.34
N VAL A 37 4.94 -9.24 -4.82
CA VAL A 37 6.14 -10.06 -4.97
C VAL A 37 7.14 -9.41 -5.94
N PRO A 38 8.45 -9.74 -5.88
CA PRO A 38 9.47 -9.04 -6.67
C PRO A 38 9.27 -9.06 -8.19
N ASP A 39 8.71 -10.14 -8.73
CA ASP A 39 8.38 -10.25 -10.16
C ASP A 39 7.04 -9.59 -10.53
N ARG A 40 6.34 -9.03 -9.54
CA ARG A 40 5.07 -8.30 -9.66
C ARG A 40 3.93 -9.13 -10.26
N SER A 41 4.02 -10.46 -10.15
CA SER A 41 3.00 -11.37 -10.67
C SER A 41 1.77 -11.50 -9.77
N SER A 42 1.89 -11.17 -8.48
CA SER A 42 0.82 -11.26 -7.50
C SER A 42 1.02 -10.35 -6.29
N ASP A 43 -0.05 -10.22 -5.52
CA ASP A 43 -0.03 -9.67 -4.17
C ASP A 43 0.70 -10.59 -3.19
N THR A 44 1.10 -10.03 -2.05
CA THR A 44 1.61 -10.77 -0.90
C THR A 44 1.27 -10.00 0.39
N GLU A 45 1.44 -10.64 1.56
CA GLU A 45 1.27 -9.92 2.83
C GLU A 45 2.23 -8.71 2.92
N LEU A 46 1.78 -7.64 3.57
CA LEU A 46 2.55 -6.42 3.76
C LEU A 46 3.89 -6.71 4.44
N GLY A 47 4.96 -6.18 3.85
CA GLY A 47 6.33 -6.38 4.33
C GLY A 47 6.98 -7.69 3.90
N ARG A 48 6.29 -8.52 3.11
CA ARG A 48 6.87 -9.67 2.43
C ARG A 48 7.16 -9.43 0.95
N GLY A 49 6.65 -8.34 0.39
CA GLY A 49 6.92 -7.94 -0.97
C GLY A 49 8.06 -6.95 -1.07
N THR A 50 7.94 -6.01 -1.99
CA THR A 50 9.01 -5.08 -2.36
C THR A 50 8.71 -3.62 -2.02
N PHE A 51 7.48 -3.29 -1.62
CA PHE A 51 7.10 -1.89 -1.44
C PHE A 51 7.52 -1.32 -0.08
N ASP A 52 8.21 -0.19 -0.08
CA ASP A 52 8.62 0.51 1.14
C ASP A 52 7.45 1.34 1.71
N PHE A 53 6.59 0.67 2.47
CA PHE A 53 5.48 1.33 3.16
C PHE A 53 5.93 2.39 4.16
N LYS A 54 7.12 2.26 4.75
CA LYS A 54 7.63 3.23 5.72
C LYS A 54 7.86 4.57 5.03
N ALA A 55 8.61 4.54 3.92
CA ALA A 55 8.87 5.74 3.12
C ALA A 55 7.58 6.30 2.49
N PHE A 56 6.70 5.43 1.99
CA PHE A 56 5.43 5.84 1.39
C PHE A 56 4.54 6.57 2.39
N LEU A 57 4.25 5.96 3.55
CA LEU A 57 3.35 6.55 4.54
C LEU A 57 3.93 7.84 5.15
N ALA A 58 5.25 7.92 5.33
CA ALA A 58 5.92 9.15 5.76
C ALA A 58 5.80 10.30 4.75
N ALA A 59 5.69 9.98 3.45
CA ALA A 59 5.55 10.97 2.38
C ALA A 59 4.12 11.48 2.20
N VAL A 60 3.11 10.76 2.71
CA VAL A 60 1.70 11.13 2.58
C VAL A 60 1.39 12.38 3.46
N PRO A 61 0.93 13.50 2.87
CA PRO A 61 0.57 14.67 3.64
C PRO A 61 -0.62 14.40 4.55
N ALA A 62 -0.51 14.82 5.81
CA ALA A 62 -1.55 14.68 6.82
C ALA A 62 -2.13 13.26 6.86
N ILE A 63 -1.26 12.24 6.91
CA ILE A 63 -1.62 10.82 6.88
C ILE A 63 -2.72 10.45 7.91
N ASN A 64 -2.73 11.10 9.06
CA ASN A 64 -3.75 10.90 10.10
C ASN A 64 -5.17 11.29 9.65
N ASP A 65 -5.31 12.12 8.62
CA ASP A 65 -6.60 12.52 8.02
C ASP A 65 -6.97 11.66 6.80
N LYS A 66 -6.19 10.62 6.48
CA LYS A 66 -6.35 9.79 5.29
C LYS A 66 -6.82 8.39 5.66
N LEU A 67 -7.61 7.79 4.76
CA LEU A 67 -8.07 6.41 4.92
C LEU A 67 -7.08 5.45 4.25
N CYS A 68 -6.51 4.53 5.03
CA CYS A 68 -5.65 3.47 4.50
C CYS A 68 -6.36 2.12 4.65
N TYR A 69 -6.59 1.45 3.54
CA TYR A 69 -7.19 0.12 3.50
C TYR A 69 -6.11 -0.89 3.13
N VAL A 70 -6.03 -1.98 3.89
CA VAL A 70 -5.27 -3.15 3.44
C VAL A 70 -6.10 -3.85 2.38
N GLU A 71 -5.54 -4.04 1.19
CA GLU A 71 -6.15 -4.83 0.12
C GLU A 71 -5.14 -5.88 -0.32
N GLN A 72 -5.51 -7.16 -0.18
CA GLN A 72 -4.73 -8.30 -0.66
C GLN A 72 -5.67 -9.25 -1.38
N GLU A 73 -5.44 -9.47 -2.67
CA GLU A 73 -6.32 -10.27 -3.53
C GLU A 73 -5.79 -11.71 -3.65
N GLY A 74 -6.69 -12.68 -3.44
CA GLY A 74 -6.39 -14.11 -3.58
C GLY A 74 -5.45 -14.75 -2.53
N PRO A 75 -5.42 -14.34 -1.24
CA PRO A 75 -4.69 -15.09 -0.23
C PRO A 75 -5.31 -16.48 -0.02
N ALA A 76 -4.48 -17.49 0.28
CA ALA A 76 -4.98 -18.85 0.55
C ALA A 76 -5.80 -18.94 1.85
N ASP A 77 -5.49 -18.09 2.84
CA ASP A 77 -6.23 -17.92 4.09
C ASP A 77 -6.39 -16.42 4.36
N GLU A 78 -7.58 -15.90 4.10
CA GLU A 78 -7.91 -14.48 4.21
C GLU A 78 -7.74 -13.93 5.64
N LEU A 79 -8.12 -14.72 6.66
CA LEU A 79 -8.04 -14.28 8.05
C LEU A 79 -6.60 -14.29 8.54
N ALA A 80 -5.82 -15.31 8.21
CA ALA A 80 -4.40 -15.35 8.55
C ALA A 80 -3.63 -14.22 7.85
N ALA A 81 -3.93 -13.95 6.58
CA ALA A 81 -3.35 -12.84 5.83
C ALA A 81 -3.69 -11.48 6.46
N ALA A 82 -4.97 -11.24 6.77
CA ALA A 82 -5.41 -10.01 7.44
C ALA A 82 -4.72 -9.81 8.81
N GLN A 83 -4.56 -10.88 9.59
CA GLN A 83 -3.82 -10.83 10.86
C GLN A 83 -2.34 -10.46 10.65
N SER A 84 -1.68 -11.07 9.66
CA SER A 84 -0.28 -10.76 9.31
C SER A 84 -0.11 -9.29 8.90
N ASN A 85 -0.99 -8.80 8.03
CA ASN A 85 -0.98 -7.42 7.56
C ASN A 85 -1.20 -6.42 8.71
N PHE A 86 -2.18 -6.70 9.58
CA PHE A 86 -2.42 -5.88 10.77
C PHE A 86 -1.20 -5.85 11.70
N GLN A 87 -0.56 -7.00 11.93
CA GLN A 87 0.63 -7.10 12.75
C GLN A 87 1.82 -6.33 12.16
N TYR A 88 2.00 -6.35 10.84
CA TYR A 88 3.00 -5.54 10.15
C TYR A 88 2.76 -4.05 10.42
N LEU A 89 1.56 -3.55 10.14
CA LEU A 89 1.22 -2.14 10.32
C LEU A 89 1.33 -1.70 11.78
N ARG A 90 0.91 -2.54 12.74
CA ARG A 90 1.00 -2.25 14.18
C ARG A 90 2.45 -2.06 14.67
N ARG A 91 3.43 -2.65 14.00
CA ARG A 91 4.86 -2.52 14.33
C ARG A 91 5.57 -1.44 13.51
N LEU A 92 4.91 -0.89 12.50
CA LEU A 92 5.51 0.04 11.56
C LEU A 92 5.63 1.42 12.21
N ASN A 93 6.87 1.91 12.36
CA ASN A 93 7.18 3.23 12.89
C ASN A 93 7.88 4.09 11.82
N PHE A 94 7.36 5.30 11.57
CA PHE A 94 7.84 6.23 10.56
C PHE A 94 7.63 7.69 10.97
#